data_AF-A0A8J3D7P9-F1
#
_entry.id   AF-A0A8J3D7P9-F1
#
_cell.length_a   1.000
_cell.length_b   1.000
_cell.length_c   1.000
_cell.angle_alpha   90.00
_cell.angle_beta   90.00
_cell.angle_gamma   90.00
#
_symmetry.space_group_name_H-M   'P 1'
#
loop_
_entity.id
_entity.type
_entity.pdbx_description
1 polymer ?
#
loop_
_entity_poly.entity_id
_entity_poly.type
_entity_poly.pdbx_seq_one_letter_code
_entity_poly.pdbx_strand_id
1 'polypeptide(L)' 'MNTTAKKIKYPTTVEDTDQMGKRYDIIQCPTCGLKQKAEILLTSPYETYLHECKGCEYIIEEDEWNSVVTI' A
#
# COMPACT_ATOMS: atom_id res chain seq x y z
N MET A 1 35.28 -7.03 1.07
CA MET A 1 33.93 -7.42 1.53
C MET A 1 33.29 -6.14 2.03
N ASN A 2 32.26 -5.61 1.36
CA ASN A 2 31.36 -4.57 1.86
C ASN A 2 30.30 -4.33 0.78
N THR A 3 29.17 -5.00 0.91
CA THR A 3 28.01 -4.90 0.02
C THR A 3 27.18 -3.71 0.44
N THR A 4 27.37 -2.57 -0.21
CA THR A 4 26.61 -1.35 0.05
C THR A 4 25.17 -1.53 -0.46
N ALA A 5 24.21 -1.40 0.46
CA ALA A 5 22.78 -1.54 0.24
C ALA A 5 22.29 -0.72 -0.97
N LYS A 6 21.59 -1.39 -1.90
CA LYS A 6 20.84 -0.73 -2.97
C LYS A 6 19.69 0.04 -2.35
N LYS A 7 19.85 1.36 -2.20
CA LYS A 7 18.75 2.28 -1.91
C LYS A 7 17.88 2.36 -3.16
N ILE A 8 16.79 1.63 -3.16
CA ILE A 8 15.73 1.80 -4.13
C ILE A 8 15.02 3.12 -3.78
N LYS A 9 15.45 4.21 -4.42
CA LYS A 9 14.76 5.49 -4.43
C LYS A 9 13.91 5.51 -5.70
N TYR A 10 12.64 5.18 -5.66
CA TYR A 10 11.77 5.49 -6.79
C TYR A 10 10.96 6.76 -6.48
N PRO A 11 11.45 7.95 -6.83
CA PRO A 11 10.59 9.04 -7.22
C PRO A 11 10.61 9.10 -8.75
N THR A 12 9.82 8.26 -9.40
CA THR A 12 9.56 8.45 -10.83
C THR A 12 8.29 9.30 -10.93
N THR A 13 8.47 10.62 -10.93
CA THR A 13 7.39 11.53 -11.32
C THR A 13 7.23 11.40 -12.83
N VAL A 14 6.27 10.59 -13.27
CA VAL A 14 5.81 10.57 -14.67
C VAL A 14 4.69 11.60 -14.79
N GLU A 15 4.97 12.71 -15.47
CA GLU A 15 3.94 13.65 -15.89
C GLU A 15 3.45 13.21 -17.27
N ASP A 16 2.32 12.50 -17.35
CA ASP A 16 1.46 12.45 -18.53
C ASP A 16 0.10 11.82 -18.13
N THR A 17 -0.91 12.69 -18.04
CA THR A 17 -2.37 12.47 -18.10
C THR A 17 -2.95 11.11 -17.66
N ASP A 18 -3.24 10.96 -16.36
CA ASP A 18 -4.56 10.56 -15.83
C ASP A 18 -4.52 10.77 -14.31
N GLN A 19 -5.52 11.42 -13.74
CA GLN A 19 -5.57 11.71 -12.30
C GLN A 19 -5.78 10.40 -11.52
N MET A 20 -4.71 9.66 -11.25
CA MET A 20 -4.76 8.49 -10.38
C MET A 20 -5.15 8.97 -8.98
N GLY A 21 -6.44 8.87 -8.66
CA GLY A 21 -6.94 9.20 -7.34
C GLY A 21 -6.27 8.30 -6.31
N LYS A 22 -5.99 8.83 -5.13
CA LYS A 22 -5.52 8.03 -4.00
C LYS A 22 -6.61 8.05 -2.94
N ARG A 23 -7.06 6.88 -2.53
CA ARG A 23 -7.91 6.71 -1.35
C ARG A 23 -7.10 6.15 -0.21
N TYR A 24 -7.59 6.38 0.99
CA TYR A 24 -7.00 5.82 2.18
C TYR A 24 -8.06 5.08 2.96
N ASP A 25 -7.67 3.93 3.48
CA ASP A 25 -8.50 3.11 4.34
C ASP A 25 -7.71 2.72 5.59
N ILE A 26 -8.40 2.36 6.66
CA ILE A 26 -7.78 1.78 7.85
C ILE A 26 -7.99 0.28 7.75
N ILE A 27 -6.92 -0.49 7.65
CA ILE A 27 -7.00 -1.94 7.57
C ILE A 27 -6.33 -2.61 8.76
N GLN A 28 -6.80 -3.82 9.09
CA GLN A 28 -6.15 -4.69 10.07
C GLN A 28 -5.33 -5.77 9.36
N CYS A 29 -4.04 -5.87 9.68
CA CYS A 29 -3.18 -6.91 9.12
C CYS A 29 -3.68 -8.30 9.56
N PRO A 30 -3.89 -9.25 8.63
CA PRO A 30 -4.32 -10.61 8.96
C PRO A 30 -3.24 -11.39 9.73
N THR A 31 -1.96 -11.08 9.49
CA THR A 31 -0.82 -11.81 10.06
C THR A 31 -0.49 -11.39 11.49
N CYS A 32 -0.44 -10.08 11.77
CA CYS A 32 -0.04 -9.57 13.09
C CYS A 32 -1.16 -8.83 13.85
N GLY A 33 -2.32 -8.59 13.22
CA GLY A 33 -3.43 -7.87 13.83
C GLY A 33 -3.25 -6.36 13.96
N LEU A 34 -2.17 -5.78 13.42
CA LEU A 34 -1.92 -4.35 13.48
C LEU A 34 -2.92 -3.57 12.62
N LYS A 35 -3.62 -2.61 13.23
CA LYS A 35 -4.45 -1.63 12.52
C LYS A 35 -3.58 -0.51 11.96
N GLN A 36 -3.69 -0.24 10.67
CA GLN A 36 -2.83 0.71 9.97
C GLN A 36 -3.57 1.38 8.81
N LYS A 37 -3.15 2.59 8.47
CA LYS A 37 -3.65 3.31 7.31
C LYS A 37 -2.98 2.76 6.05
N ALA A 38 -3.78 2.33 5.09
CA ALA A 38 -3.35 1.81 3.81
C ALA A 38 -3.80 2.73 2.66
N GLU A 39 -2.99 2.79 1.60
CA GLU A 39 -3.27 3.58 0.40
C GLU A 39 -3.88 2.66 -0.67
N ILE A 40 -5.02 3.08 -1.23
CA ILE A 40 -5.68 2.43 -2.36
C ILE A 40 -5.44 3.30 -3.57
N LEU A 41 -4.82 2.74 -4.60
CA LEU A 41 -4.58 3.45 -5.85
C LEU A 41 -5.82 3.31 -6.73
N LEU A 42 -6.47 4.41 -7.05
CA LEU A 42 -7.62 4.46 -7.96
C LEU A 42 -7.09 4.47 -9.39
N THR A 43 -6.54 3.34 -9.82
CA THR A 43 -6.17 3.07 -11.21
C THR A 43 -7.44 2.78 -12.02
N SER A 44 -7.52 3.28 -13.25
CA SER A 44 -8.61 2.89 -14.17
C SER A 44 -8.18 1.66 -14.97
N PRO A 45 -9.04 0.65 -15.19
CA PRO A 45 -10.46 0.56 -14.83
C PRO A 45 -10.77 -0.01 -13.43
N TYR A 46 -9.76 -0.52 -12.71
CA TYR A 46 -9.93 -1.16 -11.40
C TYR A 46 -8.97 -0.59 -10.36
N GLU A 47 -9.46 -0.40 -9.14
CA GLU A 47 -8.68 0.05 -7.99
C GLU A 47 -7.64 -1.01 -7.58
N THR A 48 -6.46 -0.58 -7.17
CA THR A 48 -5.38 -1.47 -6.68
C THR A 48 -5.33 -1.42 -5.16
N TYR A 49 -5.53 -2.59 -4.54
CA TYR A 49 -5.45 -2.82 -3.10
C TYR A 49 -4.15 -3.55 -2.78
N LEU A 50 -3.11 -2.80 -2.44
CA LEU A 50 -1.80 -3.36 -2.09
C LEU A 50 -1.17 -2.55 -0.96
N HIS A 51 -0.89 -3.21 0.16
CA HIS A 51 -0.32 -2.53 1.33
C HIS A 51 0.67 -3.40 2.09
N GLU A 52 1.88 -2.90 2.29
CA GLU A 52 2.88 -3.55 3.14
C GLU A 52 2.65 -3.22 4.61
N CYS A 53 2.53 -4.26 5.45
CA CYS A 53 2.31 -4.09 6.87
C CYS A 53 3.53 -3.50 7.57
N LYS A 54 3.33 -2.36 8.23
CA LYS A 54 4.40 -1.67 8.98
C LYS A 54 4.88 -2.43 10.22
N GLY A 55 4.14 -3.44 10.67
CA GLY A 55 4.46 -4.22 11.86
C GLY A 55 5.24 -5.51 11.56
N CYS A 56 4.89 -6.20 10.49
CA CYS A 56 5.46 -7.52 10.16
C CYS A 56 5.95 -7.64 8.71
N GLU A 57 5.94 -6.54 7.95
CA GLU A 57 6.38 -6.46 6.54
C GLU A 57 5.61 -7.41 5.60
N TYR A 58 4.47 -7.94 6.07
CA TYR A 58 3.58 -8.77 5.27
C TYR A 58 2.84 -7.93 4.22
N ILE A 59 2.82 -8.39 2.98
CA ILE A 59 2.11 -7.74 1.88
C ILE A 59 0.64 -8.15 1.96
N ILE A 60 -0.24 -7.18 2.13
CA ILE A 60 -1.69 -7.37 2.17
C ILE A 60 -2.23 -7.01 0.79
N GLU A 61 -2.86 -7.99 0.15
CA GLU A 61 -3.48 -7.87 -1.16
C GLU A 61 -5.00 -7.67 -1.05
N GLU A 62 -5.71 -7.61 -2.18
CA GLU A 62 -7.16 -7.37 -2.23
C GLU A 62 -7.97 -8.40 -1.44
N ASP A 63 -7.63 -9.68 -1.55
CA ASP A 63 -8.35 -10.78 -0.88
C ASP A 63 -8.23 -10.75 0.65
N GLU A 64 -7.20 -10.06 1.16
CA GLU A 64 -6.85 -9.97 2.58
C GLU A 64 -7.20 -8.61 3.19
N TRP A 65 -7.82 -7.73 2.40
CA TRP A 65 -8.06 -6.35 2.78
C TRP A 65 -9.19 -6.22 3.82
N ASN A 66 -8.80 -6.24 5.10
CA ASN A 66 -9.74 -6.13 6.22
C ASN A 66 -9.93 -4.67 6.67
N SER A 67 -10.84 -3.96 6.00
CA SER A 67 -11.22 -2.58 6.31
C SER A 67 -11.90 -2.45 7.67
N VAL A 68 -11.34 -1.58 8.52
CA VAL A 68 -11.84 -1.26 9.86
C VAL A 68 -12.43 0.15 9.84
N VAL A 69 -13.72 0.24 9.53
CA VAL A 69 -14.47 1.50 9.63
C VAL A 69 -14.55 1.89 11.11
N THR A 70 -13.96 3.01 11.47
CA THR A 70 -14.17 3.60 12.80
C THR A 70 -15.39 4.52 12.69
N ILE A 71 -16.53 4.05 13.20
CA ILE A 71 -17.78 4.83 13.31
C ILE A 71 -17.67 5.92 14.37
#